data_AF-A0AAE2JBV5-F1
#
_entry.id   AF-A0AAE2JBV5-F1
#
_cell.length_a   1.000
_cell.length_b   1.000
_cell.length_c   1.000
_cell.angle_alpha   90.00
_cell.angle_beta   90.00
_cell.angle_gamma   90.00
#
_symmetry.space_group_name_H-M   'P 1'
#
loop_
_entity.id
_entity.type
_entity.pdbx_description
1 polymer ?
#
loop_
_entity_poly.entity_id
_entity_poly.type
_entity_poly.pdbx_seq_one_letter_code
_entity_poly.pdbx_strand_id
1 'polypeptide(L)'
;MDETKINMLYEHYKCNVETLKAAANKRDLMFLMLILSIMLIAIQSVNAEFINGLLVSVGKLDDKRLPGNALLLVTFALASFVLFIRYTQACFFIDMQYKYLHTIESELNSLFPDTQLFTFEGLFYKNSNSFYRKAVSFFYKRAFSVILIFFLIVKMMYELDGKTHFDIYFYLNGVVFITYLIYVFIYLFKR
;
A
#
# COMPACT_ATOMS: atom_id res chain seq x y z
N MET A 1 34.47 -22.44 17.39
CA MET A 1 33.43 -21.73 16.62
C MET A 1 33.72 -20.24 16.79
N ASP A 2 33.74 -19.45 15.71
CA ASP A 2 34.06 -18.02 15.84
C ASP A 2 32.87 -17.28 16.47
N GLU A 3 32.97 -17.00 17.77
CA GLU A 3 31.94 -16.30 18.56
C GLU A 3 31.62 -14.93 17.98
N THR A 4 32.59 -14.27 17.37
CA THR A 4 32.43 -12.96 16.75
C THR A 4 31.48 -13.04 15.56
N LYS A 5 31.67 -14.04 14.69
CA LYS A 5 30.83 -14.27 13.51
C LYS A 5 29.38 -14.61 13.90
N ILE A 6 29.19 -15.42 14.94
CA ILE A 6 27.86 -15.80 15.42
C ILE A 6 27.13 -14.59 15.99
N ASN A 7 27.79 -13.80 16.84
CA ASN A 7 27.20 -12.60 17.41
C ASN A 7 26.84 -11.58 16.32
N MET A 8 27.69 -11.40 15.31
CA MET A 8 27.38 -10.53 14.16
C MET A 8 26.15 -11.01 13.39
N LEU A 9 26.06 -12.30 13.07
CA LEU A 9 24.91 -12.87 12.35
C LEU A 9 23.62 -12.78 13.16
N TYR A 10 23.69 -13.02 14.46
CA TYR A 10 22.55 -12.91 15.36
C TYR A 10 22.03 -11.46 15.48
N GLU A 11 22.93 -10.49 15.66
CA GLU A 11 22.56 -9.06 15.68
C GLU A 11 21.97 -8.64 14.33
N HIS A 12 22.55 -9.11 13.23
CA HIS A 12 22.04 -8.87 11.89
C HIS A 12 20.63 -9.45 11.71
N TYR A 13 20.38 -10.69 12.17
CA TYR A 13 19.07 -11.32 12.16
C TYR A 13 18.05 -10.49 12.96
N LYS A 14 18.37 -10.12 14.21
CA LYS A 14 17.50 -9.34 15.09
C LYS A 14 17.12 -7.98 14.47
N CYS A 15 18.10 -7.28 13.89
CA CYS A 15 17.88 -5.99 13.23
C CYS A 15 16.93 -6.10 12.03
N ASN A 16 17.08 -7.15 11.21
CA ASN A 16 16.20 -7.37 10.05
C ASN A 16 14.79 -7.78 10.47
N VAL A 17 14.65 -8.54 11.55
CA VAL A 17 13.37 -8.86 12.17
C VAL A 17 12.61 -7.59 12.59
N GLU A 18 13.28 -6.66 13.26
CA GLU A 18 12.69 -5.38 13.67
C GLU A 18 12.31 -4.52 12.46
N THR A 19 13.18 -4.49 11.45
CA THR A 19 12.94 -3.79 10.18
C THR A 19 11.72 -4.35 9.45
N LEU A 20 11.55 -5.67 9.44
CA LEU A 20 10.40 -6.34 8.83
C LEU A 20 9.08 -5.99 9.55
N LYS A 21 9.08 -5.98 10.89
CA LYS A 21 7.91 -5.54 11.67
C LYS A 21 7.55 -4.09 11.39
N ALA A 22 8.54 -3.20 11.34
CA ALA A 22 8.33 -1.79 11.01
C ALA A 22 7.76 -1.61 9.59
N ALA A 23 8.25 -2.40 8.62
CA ALA A 23 7.72 -2.39 7.26
C ALA A 23 6.28 -2.89 7.17
N ALA A 24 5.90 -3.93 7.93
CA ALA A 24 4.53 -4.42 8.02
C ALA A 24 3.58 -3.34 8.55
N ASN A 25 3.94 -2.68 9.65
CA ASN A 25 3.16 -1.57 10.20
C ASN A 25 3.02 -0.42 9.20
N LYS A 26 4.09 -0.10 8.47
CA LYS A 26 4.06 0.91 7.42
C LYS A 26 3.10 0.53 6.29
N ARG A 27 3.12 -0.73 5.82
CA ARG A 27 2.17 -1.22 4.80
C ARG A 27 0.73 -1.02 5.28
N ASP A 28 0.43 -1.41 6.51
CA ASP A 28 -0.93 -1.37 7.06
C ASP A 28 -1.41 0.08 7.23
N LEU A 29 -0.54 0.98 7.67
CA LEU A 29 -0.83 2.41 7.69
C LEU A 29 -1.09 2.97 6.28
N MET A 30 -0.23 2.66 5.30
CA MET A 30 -0.43 3.11 3.92
C MET A 30 -1.71 2.56 3.31
N PHE A 31 -2.06 1.32 3.64
CA PHE A 31 -3.32 0.69 3.23
C PHE A 31 -4.54 1.44 3.79
N LEU A 32 -4.54 1.73 5.10
CA LEU A 32 -5.62 2.51 5.72
C LEU A 32 -5.73 3.92 5.15
N MET A 33 -4.60 4.61 4.96
CA MET A 33 -4.59 5.95 4.34
C MET A 33 -5.09 5.92 2.90
N LEU A 34 -4.81 4.85 2.16
CA LEU A 34 -5.31 4.67 0.80
C LEU A 34 -6.81 4.40 0.76
N ILE A 35 -7.35 3.58 1.68
CA ILE A 35 -8.81 3.41 1.81
C ILE A 35 -9.45 4.77 2.13
N LEU A 36 -8.86 5.53 3.06
CA LEU A 36 -9.35 6.86 3.42
C LEU A 36 -9.36 7.80 2.21
N SER A 37 -8.30 7.83 1.41
CA SER A 37 -8.25 8.70 0.23
C SER A 37 -9.29 8.30 -0.84
N ILE A 38 -9.53 7.00 -1.03
CA ILE A 38 -10.60 6.49 -1.91
C ILE A 38 -11.99 6.90 -1.40
N MET A 39 -12.22 6.79 -0.09
CA MET A 39 -13.47 7.24 0.52
C MET A 39 -13.68 8.75 0.33
N LEU A 40 -12.63 9.56 0.48
CA LEU A 40 -12.70 10.99 0.22
C LEU A 40 -13.03 11.30 -1.25
N ILE A 41 -12.46 10.57 -2.21
CA ILE A 41 -12.84 10.68 -3.62
C ILE A 41 -14.31 10.35 -3.81
N ALA A 42 -14.78 9.23 -3.26
CA ALA A 42 -16.17 8.78 -3.41
C ALA A 42 -17.17 9.79 -2.82
N ILE A 43 -16.93 10.28 -1.60
CA ILE A 43 -17.79 11.27 -0.95
C ILE A 43 -17.75 12.58 -1.72
N GLN A 44 -16.58 13.08 -2.13
CA GLN A 44 -16.46 14.31 -2.91
C GLN A 44 -17.19 14.22 -4.25
N SER A 45 -17.24 13.04 -4.88
CA SER A 45 -17.99 12.80 -6.12
C SER A 45 -19.50 12.85 -5.94
N VAL A 46 -20.03 12.49 -4.77
CA VAL A 46 -21.48 12.39 -4.52
C VAL A 46 -22.03 13.62 -3.77
N ASN A 47 -21.29 14.10 -2.78
CA ASN A 47 -21.67 15.22 -1.92
C ASN A 47 -20.44 16.07 -1.58
N ALA A 48 -20.12 17.00 -2.49
CA ALA A 48 -19.00 17.91 -2.31
C ALA A 48 -19.20 18.92 -1.17
N GLU A 49 -20.46 19.29 -0.87
CA GLU A 49 -20.78 20.23 0.21
C GLU A 49 -20.38 19.68 1.58
N PHE A 50 -20.56 18.38 1.80
CA PHE A 50 -20.17 17.73 3.05
C PHE A 50 -18.67 17.85 3.34
N ILE A 51 -17.82 17.57 2.34
CA ILE A 51 -16.35 17.66 2.50
C ILE A 51 -15.91 19.11 2.65
N ASN A 52 -16.47 20.02 1.86
CA ASN A 52 -16.18 21.46 1.99
C ASN A 52 -16.56 21.97 3.38
N GLY A 53 -17.73 21.59 3.89
CA GLY A 53 -18.17 21.91 5.25
C GLY A 53 -17.23 21.37 6.32
N LEU A 54 -16.74 20.13 6.17
CA LEU A 54 -15.73 19.56 7.07
C LEU A 54 -14.41 20.34 7.03
N LEU A 55 -13.96 20.77 5.85
CA LEU A 55 -12.74 21.57 5.70
C LEU A 55 -12.85 22.94 6.38
N VAL A 56 -14.02 23.58 6.30
CA VAL A 56 -14.29 24.84 7.01
C VAL A 56 -14.33 24.60 8.53
N SER A 57 -15.06 23.58 8.99
CA SER A 57 -15.25 23.34 10.43
C SER A 57 -13.98 22.86 11.14
N VAL A 58 -13.23 21.95 10.51
CA VAL A 58 -12.02 21.36 11.10
C VAL A 58 -10.78 22.18 10.78
N GLY A 59 -10.64 22.63 9.53
CA GLY A 59 -9.48 23.36 9.05
C GLY A 59 -9.49 24.85 9.38
N LYS A 60 -10.61 25.38 9.91
CA LYS A 60 -10.83 26.83 10.13
C LYS A 60 -10.52 27.66 8.87
N LEU A 61 -10.79 27.08 7.70
CA LEU A 61 -10.58 27.72 6.43
C LEU A 61 -11.70 28.73 6.18
N ASP A 62 -11.34 29.91 5.66
CA ASP A 62 -12.31 30.89 5.20
C ASP A 62 -13.00 30.34 3.94
N ASP A 63 -14.33 30.39 3.92
CA ASP A 63 -15.19 29.78 2.90
C ASP A 63 -14.85 30.28 1.49
N LYS A 64 -14.37 31.54 1.40
CA LYS A 64 -13.92 32.19 0.16
C LYS A 64 -12.59 31.67 -0.40
N ARG A 65 -11.84 30.88 0.37
CA ARG A 65 -10.53 30.32 -0.01
C ARG A 65 -10.58 28.82 -0.29
N LEU A 66 -11.77 28.21 -0.27
CA LEU A 66 -11.91 26.80 -0.56
C LEU A 66 -11.50 26.50 -2.01
N PRO A 67 -10.63 25.51 -2.23
CA PRO A 67 -10.37 25.01 -3.58
C PRO A 67 -11.67 24.48 -4.19
N GLY A 68 -11.94 24.83 -5.45
CA GLY A 68 -13.14 24.35 -6.14
C GLY A 68 -13.23 22.82 -6.15
N ASN A 69 -14.45 22.27 -6.17
CA ASN A 69 -14.71 20.83 -6.04
C ASN A 69 -13.87 19.96 -6.98
N ALA A 70 -13.66 20.41 -8.22
CA ALA A 70 -12.85 19.71 -9.20
C ALA A 70 -11.36 19.67 -8.83
N LEU A 71 -10.82 20.76 -8.25
CA LEU A 71 -9.45 20.82 -7.78
C LEU A 71 -9.22 19.89 -6.59
N LEU A 72 -10.14 19.88 -5.61
CA LEU A 72 -10.09 18.93 -4.49
C LEU A 72 -10.07 17.47 -4.95
N LEU A 73 -10.91 17.16 -5.94
CA LEU A 73 -11.00 15.82 -6.48
C LEU A 73 -9.68 15.38 -7.16
N VAL A 74 -9.05 16.28 -7.92
CA VAL A 74 -7.71 16.06 -8.51
C VAL A 74 -6.68 15.85 -7.40
N THR A 75 -6.71 16.66 -6.33
CA THR A 75 -5.80 16.53 -5.19
C THR A 75 -5.97 15.18 -4.49
N PHE A 76 -7.19 14.73 -4.23
CA PHE A 76 -7.44 13.42 -3.63
C PHE A 76 -7.02 12.27 -4.56
N ALA A 77 -7.24 12.39 -5.87
CA ALA A 77 -6.79 11.40 -6.85
C ALA A 77 -5.25 11.27 -6.86
N LEU A 78 -4.54 12.40 -6.86
CA LEU A 78 -3.07 12.42 -6.75
C LEU A 78 -2.57 11.85 -5.43
N ALA A 79 -3.20 12.23 -4.31
CA ALA A 79 -2.85 11.69 -3.00
C ALA A 79 -3.06 10.17 -2.95
N SER A 80 -4.19 9.67 -3.48
CA SER A 80 -4.46 8.24 -3.61
C SER A 80 -3.38 7.53 -4.44
N PHE A 81 -2.97 8.11 -5.56
CA PHE A 81 -1.91 7.53 -6.40
C PHE A 81 -0.57 7.44 -5.66
N VAL A 82 -0.15 8.50 -4.98
CA VAL A 82 1.10 8.50 -4.19
C VAL A 82 1.04 7.48 -3.07
N LEU A 83 -0.09 7.41 -2.35
CA LEU A 83 -0.30 6.44 -1.28
C LEU A 83 -0.24 5.00 -1.82
N PHE A 84 -0.79 4.76 -3.01
CA PHE A 84 -0.71 3.45 -3.65
C PHE A 84 0.73 3.07 -4.01
N ILE A 85 1.54 3.98 -4.56
CA ILE A 85 2.97 3.73 -4.79
C ILE A 85 3.69 3.39 -3.48
N ARG A 86 3.41 4.12 -2.39
CA ARG A 86 4.04 3.85 -1.08
C ARG A 86 3.61 2.51 -0.51
N TYR A 87 2.34 2.15 -0.70
CA TYR A 87 1.79 0.87 -0.29
C TYR A 87 2.42 -0.30 -1.05
N THR A 88 2.53 -0.23 -2.37
CA THR A 88 3.16 -1.29 -3.19
C THR A 88 4.66 -1.40 -2.90
N GLN A 89 5.36 -0.29 -2.66
CA GLN A 89 6.76 -0.29 -2.20
C GLN A 89 6.93 -1.04 -0.88
N ALA A 90 6.03 -0.81 0.08
CA ALA A 90 6.06 -1.52 1.37
C ALA A 90 5.81 -3.02 1.18
N CYS A 91 4.87 -3.42 0.33
CA CYS A 91 4.62 -4.83 0.00
C CYS A 91 5.85 -5.51 -0.60
N PHE A 92 6.50 -4.86 -1.58
CA PHE A 92 7.72 -5.38 -2.21
C PHE A 92 8.88 -5.48 -1.22
N PHE A 93 9.07 -4.47 -0.37
CA PHE A 93 10.12 -4.47 0.63
C PHE A 93 9.95 -5.61 1.63
N ILE A 94 8.73 -5.85 2.11
CA ILE A 94 8.41 -6.98 2.99
C ILE A 94 8.79 -8.32 2.34
N ASP A 95 8.43 -8.52 1.07
CA ASP A 95 8.77 -9.75 0.33
C ASP A 95 10.27 -9.96 0.18
N MET A 96 11.01 -8.89 -0.12
CA MET A 96 12.47 -8.92 -0.21
C MET A 96 13.10 -9.25 1.14
N GLN A 97 12.62 -8.63 2.22
CA GLN A 97 13.09 -8.86 3.58
C GLN A 97 12.83 -10.29 4.06
N TYR A 98 11.67 -10.86 3.75
CA TYR A 98 11.41 -12.28 4.05
C TYR A 98 12.41 -13.21 3.35
N LYS A 99 12.73 -12.97 2.07
CA LYS A 99 13.74 -13.76 1.34
C LYS A 99 15.12 -13.62 1.97
N TYR A 100 15.51 -12.40 2.33
CA TYR A 100 16.79 -12.10 2.94
C TYR A 100 16.93 -12.75 4.33
N LEU A 101 15.90 -12.65 5.15
CA LEU A 101 15.86 -13.25 6.48
C LEU A 101 16.01 -14.78 6.41
N HIS A 102 15.37 -15.42 5.42
CA HIS A 102 15.53 -16.86 5.20
C HIS A 102 16.99 -17.24 4.86
N THR A 103 17.74 -16.39 4.18
CA THR A 103 19.17 -16.61 3.93
C THR A 103 19.96 -16.55 5.24
N ILE A 104 19.72 -15.54 6.07
CA ILE A 104 20.38 -15.39 7.38
C ILE A 104 20.04 -16.55 8.31
N GLU A 105 18.78 -16.97 8.35
CA GLU A 105 18.33 -18.15 9.11
C GLU A 105 19.04 -19.42 8.64
N SER A 106 19.20 -19.61 7.33
CA SER A 106 19.92 -20.76 6.79
C SER A 106 21.39 -20.77 7.21
N GLU A 107 22.05 -19.61 7.19
CA GLU A 107 23.44 -19.47 7.64
C GLU A 107 23.57 -19.70 9.15
N LEU A 108 22.69 -19.11 9.96
CA LEU A 108 22.67 -19.31 11.42
C LEU A 108 22.42 -20.77 11.80
N ASN A 109 21.40 -21.42 11.24
CA ASN A 109 21.10 -22.82 11.57
C ASN A 109 22.20 -23.78 11.06
N SER A 110 22.98 -23.41 10.03
CA SER A 110 24.13 -24.23 9.60
C SER A 110 25.24 -24.32 10.67
N LEU A 111 25.31 -23.34 11.58
CA LEU A 111 26.21 -23.33 12.72
C LEU A 111 25.68 -24.12 13.92
N PHE A 112 24.38 -24.47 13.92
CA PHE A 112 23.70 -25.22 14.97
C PHE A 112 22.90 -26.39 14.37
N PRO A 113 23.58 -27.39 13.75
CA PRO A 113 22.93 -28.39 12.91
C PRO A 113 21.88 -29.25 13.64
N ASP A 114 22.07 -29.48 14.95
CA ASP A 114 21.17 -30.29 15.77
C ASP A 114 19.92 -29.53 16.23
N THR A 115 19.86 -28.22 16.00
CA THR A 115 18.81 -27.36 16.56
C THR A 115 18.36 -26.31 15.53
N GLN A 116 17.14 -26.46 15.01
CA GLN A 116 16.48 -25.45 14.16
C GLN A 116 15.93 -24.29 15.02
N LEU A 117 16.82 -23.64 15.78
CA LEU A 117 16.47 -22.61 16.76
C LEU A 117 16.11 -21.28 16.09
N PHE A 118 16.77 -20.93 14.99
CA PHE A 118 16.62 -19.62 14.35
C PHE A 118 15.59 -19.69 13.25
N THR A 119 14.32 -19.52 13.62
CA THR A 119 13.21 -19.47 12.68
C THR A 119 12.23 -18.37 13.09
N PHE A 120 12.06 -17.34 12.27
CA PHE A 120 11.30 -16.14 12.62
C PHE A 120 9.78 -16.35 12.62
N GLU A 121 9.29 -17.21 11.74
CA GLU A 121 7.90 -17.72 11.76
C GLU A 121 7.84 -19.21 12.14
N GLY A 122 8.99 -19.88 12.26
CA GLY A 122 9.04 -21.32 12.46
C GLY A 122 8.78 -22.10 11.18
N LEU A 123 9.58 -23.16 10.97
CA LEU A 123 9.13 -24.35 10.26
C LEU A 123 7.72 -24.81 10.74
N PHE A 124 7.31 -24.42 11.95
CA PHE A 124 5.95 -24.55 12.49
C PHE A 124 4.84 -23.87 11.66
N TYR A 125 4.99 -22.62 11.22
CA TYR A 125 4.00 -21.96 10.35
C TYR A 125 4.16 -22.32 8.87
N LYS A 126 5.34 -22.78 8.44
CA LYS A 126 5.60 -23.24 7.07
C LYS A 126 5.02 -24.63 6.80
N ASN A 127 4.96 -25.49 7.83
CA ASN A 127 4.39 -26.84 7.74
C ASN A 127 2.86 -26.84 7.86
N SER A 128 2.27 -25.82 8.50
CA SER A 128 0.85 -25.53 8.33
C SER A 128 0.68 -24.80 7.00
N ASN A 129 0.07 -25.46 6.02
CA ASN A 129 -0.33 -24.86 4.75
C ASN A 129 -1.47 -23.85 5.02
N SER A 130 -1.17 -22.78 5.76
CA SER A 130 -2.14 -21.84 6.31
C SER A 130 -2.76 -21.08 5.15
N PHE A 131 -3.92 -21.58 4.73
CA PHE A 131 -4.80 -20.95 3.76
C PHE A 131 -4.96 -19.45 4.07
N TYR A 132 -5.08 -19.11 5.36
CA TYR A 132 -5.21 -17.74 5.82
C TYR A 132 -4.02 -16.86 5.41
N ARG A 133 -2.78 -17.29 5.61
CA ARG A 133 -1.60 -16.50 5.22
C ARG A 133 -1.55 -16.27 3.71
N LYS A 134 -1.85 -17.32 2.93
CA LYS A 134 -1.92 -17.22 1.47
C LYS A 134 -3.03 -16.28 1.02
N ALA A 135 -4.20 -16.34 1.67
CA ALA A 135 -5.33 -15.47 1.41
C ALA A 135 -5.00 -14.00 1.71
N VAL A 136 -4.40 -13.71 2.86
CA VAL A 136 -3.97 -12.35 3.25
C VAL A 136 -2.92 -11.81 2.28
N SER A 137 -1.91 -12.61 1.93
CA SER A 137 -0.89 -12.23 0.95
C SER A 137 -1.51 -11.96 -0.43
N PHE A 138 -2.42 -12.84 -0.88
CA PHE A 138 -3.16 -12.66 -2.13
C PHE A 138 -4.01 -11.40 -2.11
N PHE A 139 -4.69 -11.12 -1.00
CA PHE A 139 -5.55 -9.96 -0.85
C PHE A 139 -4.76 -8.66 -1.01
N TYR A 140 -3.71 -8.48 -0.21
CA TYR A 140 -2.90 -7.26 -0.24
C TYR A 140 -2.17 -7.09 -1.58
N LYS A 141 -1.68 -8.18 -2.19
CA LYS A 141 -0.88 -8.08 -3.42
C LYS A 141 -1.70 -8.00 -4.69
N ARG A 142 -2.88 -8.60 -4.74
CA ARG A 142 -3.66 -8.74 -5.98
C ARG A 142 -5.08 -8.25 -5.84
N ALA A 143 -5.86 -8.85 -4.94
CA ALA A 143 -7.30 -8.57 -4.87
C ALA A 143 -7.57 -7.08 -4.65
N PHE A 144 -6.83 -6.45 -3.74
CA PHE A 144 -6.99 -5.03 -3.44
C PHE A 144 -6.65 -4.13 -4.64
N SER A 145 -5.57 -4.42 -5.36
CA SER A 145 -5.21 -3.67 -6.58
C SER A 145 -6.26 -3.79 -7.68
N VAL A 146 -6.90 -4.97 -7.81
CA VAL A 146 -8.00 -5.17 -8.76
C VAL A 146 -9.25 -4.39 -8.34
N ILE A 147 -9.62 -4.45 -7.05
CA ILE A 147 -10.75 -3.67 -6.50
C ILE A 147 -10.54 -2.17 -6.74
N LEU A 148 -9.31 -1.70 -6.55
CA LEU A 148 -8.92 -0.32 -6.76
C LEU A 148 -9.04 0.12 -8.22
N ILE A 149 -8.54 -0.69 -9.17
CA ILE A 149 -8.75 -0.42 -10.60
C ILE A 149 -10.24 -0.36 -10.91
N PHE A 150 -11.01 -1.32 -10.44
CA PHE A 150 -12.45 -1.37 -10.68
C PHE A 150 -13.14 -0.09 -10.18
N PHE A 151 -12.83 0.35 -8.95
CA PHE A 151 -13.34 1.61 -8.41
C PHE A 151 -12.97 2.80 -9.31
N LEU A 152 -11.71 2.91 -9.74
CA LEU A 152 -11.24 4.02 -10.57
C LEU A 152 -11.91 4.02 -11.95
N ILE A 153 -12.13 2.84 -12.55
CA ILE A 153 -12.85 2.71 -13.83
C ILE A 153 -14.29 3.20 -13.67
N VAL A 154 -15.01 2.71 -12.65
CA VAL A 154 -16.38 3.11 -12.37
C VAL A 154 -16.46 4.63 -12.16
N LYS A 155 -15.55 5.20 -11.36
CA LYS A 155 -15.47 6.65 -11.16
C LYS A 155 -15.27 7.41 -12.47
N MET A 156 -14.37 6.94 -13.33
CA MET A 156 -14.10 7.57 -14.63
C MET A 156 -15.32 7.49 -15.57
N MET A 157 -16.06 6.38 -15.56
CA MET A 157 -17.31 6.24 -16.32
C MET A 157 -18.37 7.25 -15.86
N TYR A 158 -18.57 7.39 -14.55
CA TYR A 158 -19.49 8.40 -14.00
C TYR A 158 -19.08 9.84 -14.35
N GLU A 159 -17.77 10.14 -14.37
CA GLU A 159 -17.28 11.47 -14.75
C GLU A 159 -17.46 11.75 -16.25
N LEU A 160 -17.41 10.73 -17.10
CA LEU A 160 -17.67 10.84 -18.54
C LEU A 160 -19.15 11.06 -18.84
N ASP A 161 -20.05 10.29 -18.22
CA ASP A 161 -21.50 10.40 -18.47
C ASP A 161 -22.07 11.73 -17.97
N GLY A 162 -21.49 12.29 -16.90
CA GLY A 162 -21.97 13.52 -16.27
C GLY A 162 -21.48 14.83 -16.90
N LYS A 163 -20.50 14.80 -17.82
CA LYS A 163 -19.89 16.02 -18.37
C LYS A 163 -20.31 16.31 -19.81
N THR A 164 -20.83 17.51 -20.04
CA THR A 164 -21.10 18.06 -21.37
C THR A 164 -19.89 18.79 -21.97
N HIS A 165 -18.95 19.25 -21.13
CA HIS A 165 -17.72 19.91 -21.53
C HIS A 165 -16.51 19.39 -20.73
N PHE A 166 -15.38 19.23 -21.42
CA PHE A 166 -14.13 18.79 -20.82
C PHE A 166 -13.28 19.99 -20.38
N ASP A 167 -13.24 20.25 -19.08
CA ASP A 167 -12.38 21.26 -18.46
C ASP A 167 -10.95 20.73 -18.22
N ILE A 168 -10.04 21.62 -17.83
CA ILE A 168 -8.65 21.26 -17.50
C ILE A 168 -8.54 20.21 -16.39
N TYR A 169 -9.47 20.22 -15.42
CA TYR A 169 -9.48 19.28 -14.30
C TYR A 169 -9.84 17.86 -14.74
N PHE A 170 -10.72 17.71 -15.72
CA PHE A 170 -11.03 16.44 -16.35
C PHE A 170 -9.77 15.83 -16.99
N TYR A 171 -9.01 16.62 -17.76
CA TYR A 171 -7.77 16.13 -18.36
C TYR A 171 -6.74 15.73 -17.30
N LEU A 172 -6.59 16.52 -16.22
CA LEU A 172 -5.71 16.16 -15.10
C LEU A 172 -6.14 14.85 -14.43
N ASN A 173 -7.43 14.67 -14.14
CA ASN A 173 -7.97 13.42 -13.61
C ASN A 173 -7.70 12.23 -14.55
N GLY A 174 -7.90 12.43 -15.86
CA GLY A 174 -7.63 11.42 -16.88
C GLY A 174 -6.15 11.01 -16.93
N VAL A 175 -5.23 11.97 -16.87
CA VAL A 175 -3.78 11.68 -16.80
C VAL A 175 -3.42 10.91 -15.54
N VAL A 176 -3.95 11.31 -14.38
CA VAL A 176 -3.74 10.59 -13.11
C VAL A 176 -4.29 9.17 -13.22
N PHE A 177 -5.50 9.00 -13.73
CA PHE A 177 -6.13 7.69 -13.93
C PHE A 177 -5.31 6.78 -14.84
N ILE A 178 -4.87 7.27 -16.01
CA ILE A 178 -4.05 6.49 -16.95
C ILE A 178 -2.72 6.09 -16.28
N THR A 179 -2.07 7.02 -15.60
CA THR A 179 -0.82 6.74 -14.88
C THR A 179 -1.03 5.69 -13.78
N TYR A 180 -2.16 5.78 -13.06
CA TYR A 180 -2.57 4.80 -12.08
C TYR A 180 -2.72 3.41 -12.69
N LEU A 181 -3.45 3.29 -13.81
CA LEU A 181 -3.67 2.03 -14.51
C LEU A 181 -2.35 1.40 -14.97
N ILE A 182 -1.47 2.20 -15.60
CA ILE A 182 -0.14 1.74 -16.03
C ILE A 182 0.65 1.22 -14.83
N TYR A 183 0.65 1.96 -13.72
CA TYR A 183 1.39 1.57 -12.53
C TYR A 183 0.84 0.29 -11.89
N VAL A 184 -0.49 0.14 -11.77
CA VAL A 184 -1.09 -1.09 -11.23
C VAL A 184 -0.82 -2.26 -12.15
N PHE A 185 -0.88 -2.08 -13.47
CA PHE A 185 -0.54 -3.12 -14.44
C PHE A 185 0.91 -3.57 -14.23
N ILE A 186 1.87 -2.65 -14.17
CA ILE A 186 3.28 -2.97 -13.87
C ILE A 186 3.38 -3.73 -12.55
N TYR A 187 2.69 -3.27 -11.50
CA TYR A 187 2.71 -3.90 -10.19
C TYR A 187 2.18 -5.35 -10.19
N LEU A 188 1.07 -5.61 -10.89
CA LEU A 188 0.44 -6.94 -10.94
C LEU A 188 1.24 -7.95 -11.78
N PHE A 189 1.89 -7.48 -12.87
CA PHE A 189 2.62 -8.34 -13.80
C PHE A 189 4.11 -8.48 -13.46
N LYS A 190 4.67 -7.58 -12.66
CA LYS A 190 6.05 -7.71 -12.17
C LYS A 190 6.10 -8.79 -11.08
N ARG A 191 6.69 -9.94 -11.44
CA ARG A 191 7.01 -11.05 -10.52
C ARG A 191 8.17 -10.71 -9.59
#